data_AF-A0A2K1EFD0-F1
#
_entry.id   AF-A0A2K1EFD0-F1
#
_cell.length_a   1.000
_cell.length_b   1.000
_cell.length_c   1.000
_cell.angle_alpha   90.00
_cell.angle_beta   90.00
_cell.angle_gamma   90.00
#
_symmetry.space_group_name_H-M   'P 1'
#
loop_
_entity.id
_entity.type
_entity.pdbx_description
1 polymer ?
#
loop_
_entity_poly.entity_id
_entity_poly.type
_entity_poly.pdbx_seq_one_letter_code
_entity_poly.pdbx_strand_id
1 'polypeptide(L)'
;MSAVAKERKTLRSLPDVLTANDIAKYMSISRSTVYELFRINEDYGGIPNFSVGNSRRAMKSDFLDWIEKRKQEHRDSYSKE
;
A
#
# COMPACT_ATOMS: atom_id res chain seq x y z
N MET A 1 2.34 -23.83 20.52
CA MET A 1 1.75 -22.77 19.67
C MET A 1 2.88 -21.83 19.28
N SER A 2 3.47 -22.03 18.10
CA SER A 2 4.67 -21.30 17.67
C SER A 2 4.37 -19.82 17.50
N ALA A 3 5.20 -18.98 18.11
CA ALA A 3 5.22 -17.54 17.85
C ALA A 3 5.55 -17.34 16.37
N VAL A 4 4.58 -16.89 15.58
CA VAL A 4 4.86 -16.43 14.22
C VAL A 4 5.66 -15.14 14.35
N ALA A 5 6.98 -15.26 14.20
CA ALA A 5 7.84 -14.10 14.04
C ALA A 5 7.25 -13.25 12.90
N LYS A 6 6.80 -12.04 13.22
CA LYS A 6 6.22 -11.11 12.26
C LYS A 6 7.34 -10.71 11.29
N GLU A 7 7.50 -11.45 10.20
CA GLU A 7 8.49 -11.14 9.15
C GLU A 7 8.28 -9.70 8.69
N ARG A 8 9.21 -8.83 9.07
CA ARG A 8 9.27 -7.46 8.54
C ARG A 8 9.77 -7.57 7.11
N LYS A 9 8.86 -7.57 6.13
CA LYS A 9 9.24 -7.51 4.71
C LYS A 9 9.97 -6.19 4.46
N THR A 10 11.26 -6.27 4.13
CA THR A 10 12.03 -5.12 3.67
C THR A 10 11.60 -4.73 2.25
N LEU A 11 11.78 -3.47 1.86
CA LEU A 11 11.47 -2.97 0.51
C LEU A 11 12.04 -3.85 -0.61
N ARG A 12 13.25 -4.40 -0.40
CA ARG A 12 13.93 -5.27 -1.37
C ARG A 12 13.25 -6.64 -1.53
N SER A 13 12.58 -7.13 -0.48
CA SER A 13 11.91 -8.44 -0.48
C SER A 13 10.50 -8.43 -1.08
N LEU A 14 9.97 -7.25 -1.43
CA LEU A 14 8.67 -7.14 -2.07
C LEU A 14 8.74 -7.54 -3.56
N PRO A 15 7.81 -8.39 -4.05
CA PRO A 15 7.72 -8.72 -5.47
C PRO A 15 7.34 -7.49 -6.30
N ASP A 16 7.63 -7.51 -7.60
CA ASP A 16 7.32 -6.40 -8.51
C ASP A 16 5.81 -6.16 -8.67
N VAL A 17 5.02 -7.22 -8.51
CA VAL A 17 3.55 -7.15 -8.49
C VAL A 17 3.05 -7.52 -7.10
N LEU A 18 2.42 -6.56 -6.43
CA LEU A 18 1.94 -6.68 -5.06
C LEU A 18 0.50 -7.19 -5.00
N THR A 19 0.24 -8.10 -4.06
CA THR A 19 -1.13 -8.43 -3.65
C THR A 19 -1.62 -7.47 -2.56
N ALA A 20 -2.94 -7.43 -2.33
CA ALA A 20 -3.51 -6.73 -1.18
C ALA A 20 -2.90 -7.20 0.16
N ASN A 21 -2.50 -8.47 0.26
CA ASN A 21 -1.89 -9.04 1.44
C ASN A 21 -0.43 -8.58 1.62
N ASP A 22 0.32 -8.39 0.53
CA ASP A 22 1.68 -7.85 0.60
C ASP A 22 1.67 -6.43 1.12
N ILE A 23 0.77 -5.59 0.59
CA ILE A 23 0.57 -4.20 1.03
C ILE A 23 0.14 -4.16 2.50
N ALA A 24 -0.86 -4.96 2.88
CA ALA A 24 -1.35 -5.04 4.25
C ALA A 24 -0.24 -5.40 5.25
N LYS A 25 0.58 -6.41 4.92
CA LYS A 25 1.73 -6.81 5.75
C LYS A 25 2.80 -5.73 5.82
N TYR A 26 3.13 -5.12 4.69
CA TYR A 26 4.15 -4.08 4.61
C TYR A 26 3.75 -2.83 5.42
N MET A 27 2.51 -2.37 5.27
CA MET A 27 1.99 -1.19 5.97
C MET A 27 1.47 -1.48 7.39
N SER A 28 1.43 -2.74 7.80
CA SER A 28 0.82 -3.18 9.06
C SER A 28 -0.64 -2.72 9.24
N ILE A 29 -1.44 -2.80 8.16
CA ILE A 29 -2.88 -2.49 8.15
C ILE A 29 -3.71 -3.72 7.77
N SER A 30 -5.02 -3.64 7.91
CA SER A 30 -5.92 -4.72 7.51
C SER A 30 -6.01 -4.87 5.99
N ARG A 31 -6.27 -6.09 5.49
CA ARG A 31 -6.53 -6.31 4.06
C ARG A 31 -7.77 -5.56 3.57
N SER A 32 -8.79 -5.39 4.41
CA SER A 32 -10.00 -4.62 4.05
C SER A 32 -9.67 -3.15 3.82
N THR A 33 -8.84 -2.54 4.67
CA THR A 33 -8.35 -1.16 4.46
C THR A 33 -7.61 -1.02 3.13
N VAL A 34 -6.82 -2.02 2.72
CA VAL A 34 -6.17 -2.00 1.40
C VAL A 34 -7.21 -2.00 0.27
N TYR A 35 -8.29 -2.78 0.39
CA TYR A 35 -9.36 -2.78 -0.61
C TYR A 35 -10.18 -1.49 -0.63
N GLU A 36 -10.34 -0.82 0.52
CA GLU A 36 -10.91 0.53 0.57
C GLU A 36 -10.02 1.52 -0.17
N LEU A 37 -8.71 1.49 0.10
CA LEU A 37 -7.72 2.31 -0.62
C LEU A 37 -7.69 2.02 -2.13
N PHE A 38 -7.92 0.77 -2.56
CA PHE A 38 -8.05 0.43 -3.98
C PHE A 38 -9.31 0.98 -4.66
N ARG A 39 -10.34 1.35 -3.88
CA ARG A 39 -11.59 1.94 -4.40
C ARG A 39 -11.56 3.46 -4.46
N ILE A 40 -10.69 4.09 -3.67
CA ILE A 40 -10.49 5.54 -3.70
C ILE A 40 -9.76 5.90 -4.99
N ASN A 41 -10.09 7.05 -5.56
CA ASN A 41 -9.39 7.60 -6.72
C ASN A 41 -7.96 8.03 -6.32
N GLU A 42 -6.98 7.79 -7.20
CA GLU A 42 -5.55 8.04 -6.97
C GLU A 42 -5.23 9.52 -6.67
N ASP A 43 -6.00 10.44 -7.23
CA ASP A 43 -5.89 11.88 -6.97
C ASP A 43 -6.35 12.27 -5.56
N TYR A 44 -7.15 11.41 -4.92
CA TYR A 44 -7.70 11.59 -3.58
C TYR A 44 -7.10 10.61 -2.56
N GLY A 45 -5.92 10.06 -2.84
CA GLY A 45 -5.17 9.22 -1.92
C GLY A 45 -5.42 7.72 -2.05
N GLY A 46 -6.12 7.26 -3.09
CA GLY A 46 -6.25 5.84 -3.41
C GLY A 46 -4.95 5.21 -3.91
N ILE A 47 -4.78 3.90 -3.69
CA ILE A 47 -3.59 3.17 -4.15
C ILE A 47 -3.80 2.77 -5.62
N PRO A 48 -2.87 3.12 -6.54
CA PRO A 48 -2.90 2.67 -7.93
C PRO A 48 -2.94 1.14 -8.02
N ASN A 49 -3.90 0.60 -8.77
CA ASN A 49 -4.12 -0.84 -8.86
C ASN A 49 -4.85 -1.25 -10.15
N PHE A 50 -4.71 -2.52 -10.52
CA PHE A 50 -5.39 -3.14 -11.65
C PHE A 50 -6.05 -4.46 -11.26
N SER A 51 -7.09 -4.84 -12.01
CA SER A 51 -7.83 -6.09 -11.80
C SER A 51 -7.15 -7.27 -12.50
N VAL A 52 -7.06 -8.40 -11.79
CA VAL A 52 -6.68 -9.70 -12.32
C VAL A 52 -7.73 -10.71 -11.85
N GLY A 53 -8.70 -11.00 -12.72
CA GLY A 53 -9.92 -11.73 -12.36
C GLY A 53 -10.65 -11.05 -11.20
N ASN A 54 -11.00 -11.82 -10.16
CA ASN A 54 -11.68 -11.33 -8.95
C ASN A 54 -10.74 -10.67 -7.92
N SER A 55 -9.50 -10.39 -8.29
CA SER A 55 -8.48 -9.87 -7.38
C SER A 55 -7.86 -8.58 -7.91
N ARG A 56 -7.30 -7.76 -7.00
CA ARG A 56 -6.55 -6.54 -7.37
C ARG A 56 -5.05 -6.76 -7.17
N ARG A 57 -4.25 -6.08 -7.99
CA ARG A 57 -2.78 -6.02 -7.91
C ARG A 57 -2.31 -4.58 -8.03
N ALA A 58 -1.17 -4.27 -7.45
CA ALA A 58 -0.50 -2.99 -7.62
C ALA A 58 0.94 -3.24 -8.07
N MET A 59 1.47 -2.40 -8.95
CA MET A 59 2.90 -2.43 -9.24
C MET A 59 3.66 -1.91 -8.03
N LYS A 60 4.80 -2.52 -7.74
CA LYS A 60 5.68 -2.10 -6.64
C LYS A 60 6.15 -0.67 -6.82
N SER A 61 6.53 -0.27 -8.03
CA SER A 61 6.90 1.11 -8.37
C SER A 61 5.82 2.09 -7.93
N ASP A 62 4.60 1.88 -8.43
CA ASP A 62 3.48 2.80 -8.24
C ASP A 62 3.07 2.87 -6.77
N PHE A 63 3.14 1.75 -6.07
CA PHE A 63 2.88 1.72 -4.63
C PHE A 63 3.93 2.51 -3.82
N LEU A 64 5.21 2.46 -4.20
CA LEU A 64 6.25 3.24 -3.54
C LEU A 64 6.11 4.73 -3.83
N ASP A 65 5.81 5.09 -5.07
CA ASP A 65 5.53 6.47 -5.47
C ASP A 65 4.32 7.02 -4.71
N TRP A 66 3.27 6.21 -4.56
CA TRP A 66 2.10 6.54 -3.75
C TRP A 66 2.46 6.80 -2.27
N ILE A 67 3.34 6.00 -1.65
CA ILE A 67 3.81 6.24 -0.27
C ILE A 67 4.50 7.61 -0.17
N GLU A 68 5.38 7.93 -1.11
CA GLU A 68 6.10 9.21 -1.07
C GLU A 68 5.16 10.40 -1.30
N LYS A 69 4.17 10.26 -2.20
CA LYS A 69 3.10 11.25 -2.38
C LYS A 69 2.32 11.46 -1.08
N ARG A 70 1.88 10.39 -0.40
CA ARG A 70 1.15 10.47 0.88
C ARG A 70 1.98 11.13 1.98
N LYS A 71 3.29 10.86 2.05
CA LYS A 71 4.20 11.51 2.99
C LYS A 71 4.34 13.00 2.70
N GLN A 72 4.43 13.39 1.43
CA GLN A 72 4.51 14.80 1.04
C GLN A 72 3.22 15.55 1.36
N GLU A 73 2.07 15.02 0.97
CA GLU A 73 0.75 15.61 1.27
C GLU A 73 0.56 15.82 2.77
N HIS A 74 0.96 14.84 3.59
CA HIS A 74 0.93 14.94 5.04
C HIS A 74 1.86 16.04 5.55
N ARG A 75 3.08 16.21 5.00
CA ARG A 75 3.96 17.32 5.39
C ARG A 75 3.38 18.68 4.99
N ASP A 76 2.82 18.77 3.80
CA ASP A 76 2.25 20.02 3.27
C ASP A 76 1.02 20.45 4.08
N SER A 77 0.24 19.51 4.63
CA SER A 77 -0.86 19.87 5.52
C SER A 77 -0.42 20.55 6.82
N TYR A 78 0.80 20.32 7.31
CA TYR A 78 1.35 21.00 8.49
C TYR A 78 2.10 22.29 8.17
N SER A 79 2.42 22.55 6.89
CA SER A 79 3.12 23.77 6.47
C SER A 79 2.16 24.90 6.07
N LYS A 80 0.85 24.63 6.13
CA LYS A 80 -0.23 25.59 5.85
C LYS A 80 -0.86 26.18 7.12
N GLU A 81 -0.32 25.83 8.29
CA GLU A 81 -0.61 26.45 9.60
C GLU A 81 0.55 27.36 10.02
#